data_AF-A0A2E0S0M7-F1
#
_entry.id   AF-A0A2E0S0M7-F1
#
_cell.length_a   1.000
_cell.length_b   1.000
_cell.length_c   1.000
_cell.angle_alpha   90.00
_cell.angle_beta   90.00
_cell.angle_gamma   90.00
#
_symmetry.space_group_name_H-M   'P 1'
#
loop_
_entity.id
_entity.type
_entity.pdbx_description
1 polymer ?
#
loop_
_entity_poly.entity_id
_entity_poly.type
_entity_poly.pdbx_seq_one_letter_code
_entity_poly.pdbx_strand_id
1 'polypeptide(L)'
;MPVWQDVSENNSTDVKIITVAMDVQGVEKPKFYLEKAHATLTTVVDQSNQLGKLYGFKAVPNVYLIGSDGNVDFIELGTFNVRESVKRSLVENWVYGKDFQSSQPEEFEQDTHRKANELFVSGQQLFNSNKTDEAIKLWRKAIEIDPNNYIIRKQIWAIENPDRFYKDKVDYTWQDAQLEKGR
;
A
#
# COMPACT_ATOMS: atom_id res chain seq x y z
N MET A 1 0.93 11.84 -1.58
CA MET A 1 -0.26 12.28 -2.31
C MET A 1 -0.01 13.45 -3.25
N PRO A 2 0.68 14.55 -2.88
CA PRO A 2 0.82 15.71 -3.77
C PRO A 2 1.38 15.39 -5.17
N VAL A 3 2.31 14.44 -5.27
CA VAL A 3 2.96 14.11 -6.55
C VAL A 3 2.04 13.35 -7.50
N TRP A 4 1.17 12.46 -7.00
CA TRP A 4 0.19 11.80 -7.87
C TRP A 4 -0.94 12.74 -8.28
N GLN A 5 -1.27 13.71 -7.43
CA GLN A 5 -2.21 14.77 -7.78
C GLN A 5 -1.63 15.70 -8.85
N ASP A 6 -0.35 16.09 -8.74
CA ASP A 6 0.37 16.83 -9.79
C ASP A 6 0.37 16.07 -11.12
N VAL A 7 0.57 14.74 -11.09
CA VAL A 7 0.44 13.92 -12.30
C VAL A 7 -0.98 13.95 -12.86
N SER A 8 -2.01 13.92 -12.01
CA SER A 8 -3.41 14.00 -12.45
C SER A 8 -3.76 15.36 -13.04
N GLU A 9 -3.33 16.45 -12.40
CA GLU A 9 -3.72 17.83 -12.75
C GLU A 9 -2.97 18.33 -14.00
N ASN A 10 -1.73 17.89 -14.21
CA ASN A 10 -0.94 18.25 -15.38
C ASN A 10 -1.19 17.34 -16.59
N ASN A 11 -2.06 16.34 -16.47
CA ASN A 11 -2.43 15.48 -17.57
C ASN A 11 -3.68 16.00 -18.26
N SER A 12 -3.63 16.13 -19.59
CA SER A 12 -4.77 16.59 -20.41
C SER A 12 -5.60 15.44 -20.99
N THR A 13 -5.26 14.20 -20.64
CA THR A 13 -5.93 12.98 -21.12
C THR A 13 -7.06 12.54 -20.18
N ASP A 14 -7.87 11.57 -20.61
CA ASP A 14 -8.97 10.97 -19.83
C ASP A 14 -8.48 9.91 -18.80
N VAL A 15 -7.22 9.99 -18.37
CA VAL A 15 -6.67 9.05 -17.39
C VAL A 15 -7.17 9.40 -15.99
N LYS A 16 -7.74 8.40 -15.32
CA LYS A 16 -8.23 8.51 -13.94
C LYS A 16 -7.24 7.87 -12.97
N ILE A 17 -6.88 8.60 -11.92
CA ILE A 17 -6.03 8.09 -10.85
C ILE A 17 -6.90 7.80 -9.63
N ILE A 18 -6.86 6.55 -9.17
CA ILE A 18 -7.43 6.11 -7.90
C ILE A 18 -6.28 5.70 -7.01
N THR A 19 -6.24 6.22 -5.78
CA THR A 19 -5.26 5.78 -4.79
C THR A 19 -5.88 4.82 -3.79
N VAL A 20 -5.07 3.90 -3.27
CA VAL A 20 -5.50 2.93 -2.27
C VAL A 20 -4.66 3.10 -1.03
N ALA A 21 -5.31 3.24 0.12
CA ALA A 21 -4.68 3.21 1.42
C ALA A 21 -4.92 1.86 2.11
N MET A 22 -3.84 1.25 2.58
CA MET A 22 -3.84 0.03 3.39
C MET A 22 -3.81 0.41 4.87
N ASP A 23 -4.97 0.42 5.52
CA ASP A 23 -5.05 0.73 6.95
C ASP A 23 -6.18 -0.04 7.63
N VAL A 24 -5.82 -0.94 8.54
CA VAL A 24 -6.77 -1.80 9.26
C VAL A 24 -7.65 -1.00 10.21
N GLN A 25 -7.20 0.17 10.65
CA GLN A 25 -7.91 1.05 11.59
C GLN A 25 -8.98 1.91 10.88
N GLY A 26 -9.03 1.88 9.55
CA GLY A 26 -10.09 2.50 8.76
C GLY A 26 -9.80 3.92 8.31
N VAL A 27 -10.86 4.57 7.81
CA VAL A 27 -10.77 5.78 6.98
C VAL A 27 -10.11 6.97 7.66
N GLU A 28 -10.26 7.12 8.97
CA GLU A 28 -9.73 8.28 9.70
C GLU A 28 -8.20 8.37 9.63
N LYS A 29 -7.50 7.22 9.55
CA LYS A 29 -6.03 7.19 9.50
C LYS A 29 -5.46 7.71 8.18
N PRO A 30 -5.89 7.22 6.99
CA PRO A 30 -5.51 7.85 5.72
C PRO A 30 -6.02 9.28 5.59
N LYS A 31 -7.25 9.56 6.05
CA LYS A 31 -7.90 10.88 5.94
C LYS A 31 -7.05 11.99 6.54
N PHE A 32 -6.43 11.75 7.70
CA PHE A 32 -5.47 12.68 8.31
C PHE A 32 -4.40 13.20 7.31
N TYR A 33 -3.78 12.30 6.55
CA TYR A 33 -2.76 12.68 5.57
C TYR A 33 -3.35 13.32 4.31
N LEU A 34 -4.53 12.85 3.89
CA LEU A 34 -5.22 13.36 2.71
C LEU A 34 -5.63 14.83 2.92
N GLU A 35 -6.25 15.14 4.06
CA GLU A 35 -6.66 16.51 4.39
C GLU A 35 -5.46 17.44 4.52
N LYS A 36 -4.39 17.00 5.22
CA LYS A 36 -3.15 17.76 5.34
C LYS A 36 -2.47 18.04 4.01
N ALA A 37 -2.62 17.14 3.04
CA ALA A 37 -2.09 17.29 1.70
C ALA A 37 -3.04 18.03 0.74
N HIS A 38 -4.24 18.42 1.20
CA HIS A 38 -5.32 18.92 0.35
C HIS A 38 -5.60 18.01 -0.85
N ALA A 39 -5.56 16.69 -0.60
CA ALA A 39 -5.71 15.68 -1.64
C ALA A 39 -7.13 15.67 -2.20
N THR A 40 -7.26 15.75 -3.52
CA THR A 40 -8.57 15.71 -4.22
C THR A 40 -8.83 14.38 -4.92
N LEU A 41 -7.80 13.55 -5.07
CA LEU A 41 -7.90 12.23 -5.69
C LEU A 41 -8.79 11.29 -4.87
N THR A 42 -9.63 10.52 -5.56
CA THR A 42 -10.40 9.44 -4.95
C THR A 42 -9.46 8.44 -4.30
N THR A 43 -9.61 8.27 -2.98
CA THR A 43 -8.87 7.28 -2.21
C THR A 43 -9.80 6.21 -1.67
N VAL A 44 -9.53 4.95 -2.00
CA VAL A 44 -10.20 3.79 -1.41
C VAL A 44 -9.37 3.27 -0.24
N VAL A 45 -10.03 2.87 0.85
CA VAL A 45 -9.36 2.28 2.01
C VAL A 45 -9.63 0.79 2.02
N ASP A 46 -8.60 -0.02 1.78
CA ASP A 46 -8.70 -1.47 1.90
C ASP A 46 -8.20 -1.87 3.29
N GLN A 47 -9.16 -1.96 4.21
CA GLN A 47 -8.88 -2.28 5.61
C GLN A 47 -8.43 -3.73 5.77
N SER A 48 -8.96 -4.64 4.94
CA SER A 48 -8.83 -6.09 5.08
C SER A 48 -7.67 -6.68 4.28
N ASN A 49 -6.85 -5.83 3.65
CA ASN A 49 -5.76 -6.24 2.77
C ASN A 49 -6.25 -7.18 1.64
N GLN A 50 -7.44 -6.92 1.09
CA GLN A 50 -8.00 -7.70 0.00
C GLN A 50 -7.13 -7.61 -1.26
N LEU A 51 -6.60 -6.43 -1.56
CA LEU A 51 -5.70 -6.23 -2.69
C LEU A 51 -4.36 -6.94 -2.45
N GLY A 52 -3.83 -6.87 -1.23
CA GLY A 52 -2.65 -7.64 -0.86
C GLY A 52 -2.89 -9.13 -1.06
N LYS A 53 -4.05 -9.67 -0.66
CA LYS A 53 -4.43 -11.07 -0.91
C LYS A 53 -4.49 -11.42 -2.41
N LEU A 54 -5.09 -10.57 -3.22
CA LEU A 54 -5.30 -10.82 -4.64
C LEU A 54 -4.01 -10.73 -5.46
N TYR A 55 -3.14 -9.78 -5.11
CA TYR A 55 -1.98 -9.43 -5.93
C TYR A 55 -0.62 -9.72 -5.29
N GLY A 56 -0.56 -10.21 -4.05
CA GLY A 56 0.67 -10.73 -3.46
C GLY A 56 1.68 -9.69 -2.98
N PHE A 57 1.37 -8.40 -3.01
CA PHE A 57 2.32 -7.39 -2.56
C PHE A 57 2.51 -7.42 -1.04
N LYS A 58 3.77 -7.26 -0.64
CA LYS A 58 4.22 -7.31 0.76
C LYS A 58 4.68 -5.95 1.29
N ALA A 59 4.76 -4.96 0.42
CA ALA A 59 5.17 -3.60 0.72
C ALA A 59 4.41 -2.59 -0.16
N VAL A 60 4.55 -1.32 0.18
CA VAL A 60 4.10 -0.16 -0.58
C VAL A 60 5.27 0.80 -0.72
N PRO A 61 5.31 1.64 -1.77
CA PRO A 61 4.26 1.90 -2.78
C PRO A 61 4.17 0.87 -3.93
N ASN A 62 2.95 0.72 -4.47
CA ASN A 62 2.62 -0.13 -5.62
C ASN A 62 1.99 0.72 -6.73
N VAL A 63 2.12 0.31 -7.99
CA VAL A 63 1.38 0.90 -9.13
C VAL A 63 0.79 -0.19 -10.02
N TYR A 64 -0.38 0.10 -10.56
CA TYR A 64 -1.03 -0.65 -11.62
C TYR A 64 -1.43 0.36 -12.70
N LEU A 65 -0.99 0.14 -13.93
CA LEU A 65 -1.47 0.88 -15.09
C LEU A 65 -2.45 -0.02 -15.84
N ILE A 66 -3.68 0.45 -16.00
CA ILE A 66 -4.79 -0.34 -16.54
C ILE A 66 -5.25 0.33 -17.82
N GLY A 67 -5.11 -0.38 -18.93
CA GLY A 67 -5.51 0.07 -20.25
C GLY A 67 -7.01 0.32 -20.35
N SER A 68 -7.42 1.07 -21.37
CA SER A 68 -8.84 1.37 -21.62
C SER A 68 -9.69 0.14 -21.93
N ASP A 69 -9.06 -0.97 -22.30
CA ASP A 69 -9.68 -2.29 -22.51
C ASP A 69 -9.87 -3.08 -21.19
N GLY A 70 -9.40 -2.54 -20.06
CA GLY A 70 -9.45 -3.15 -18.75
C GLY A 70 -8.30 -4.10 -18.43
N ASN A 71 -7.33 -4.28 -19.34
CA ASN A 71 -6.16 -5.11 -19.09
C ASN A 71 -5.11 -4.35 -18.27
N VAL A 72 -4.30 -5.09 -17.51
CA VAL A 72 -3.18 -4.49 -16.80
C VAL A 72 -1.98 -4.39 -17.74
N ASP A 73 -1.60 -3.17 -18.08
CA ASP A 73 -0.46 -2.89 -18.95
C ASP A 73 0.86 -2.94 -18.18
N PHE A 74 0.85 -2.54 -16.90
CA PHE A 74 2.03 -2.44 -16.06
C PHE A 74 1.75 -2.71 -14.60
N ILE A 75 2.68 -3.40 -13.94
CA ILE A 75 2.68 -3.57 -12.49
C ILE A 75 4.10 -3.34 -11.97
N GLU A 76 4.21 -2.59 -10.88
CA GLU A 76 5.41 -2.60 -10.03
C GLU A 76 5.01 -2.54 -8.56
N LEU A 77 5.55 -3.47 -7.76
CA LEU A 77 5.15 -3.69 -6.37
C LEU A 77 6.30 -3.38 -5.41
N GLY A 78 5.98 -2.69 -4.31
CA GLY A 78 6.87 -2.39 -3.20
C GLY A 78 7.88 -1.26 -3.44
N THR A 79 8.23 -0.98 -4.70
CA THR A 79 9.34 -0.08 -5.05
C THR A 79 8.95 1.14 -5.87
N PHE A 80 7.69 1.26 -6.30
CA PHE A 80 7.33 2.26 -7.29
C PHE A 80 7.24 3.68 -6.72
N ASN A 81 8.19 4.55 -7.08
CA ASN A 81 8.20 5.94 -6.64
C ASN A 81 8.14 6.92 -7.81
N VAL A 82 6.96 7.51 -8.03
CA VAL A 82 6.71 8.50 -9.11
C VAL A 82 7.55 9.79 -9.00
N ARG A 83 8.27 10.03 -7.91
CA ARG A 83 9.22 11.15 -7.82
C ARG A 83 10.50 10.90 -8.60
N GLU A 84 10.83 9.65 -8.86
CA GLU A 84 11.97 9.30 -9.69
C GLU A 84 11.64 9.64 -11.13
N SER A 85 12.52 10.41 -11.80
CA SER A 85 12.29 10.89 -13.16
C SER A 85 11.98 9.75 -14.13
N VAL A 86 12.68 8.62 -14.01
CA VAL A 86 12.46 7.42 -14.83
C VAL A 86 11.05 6.85 -14.64
N LYS A 87 10.58 6.72 -13.38
CA LYS A 87 9.24 6.21 -13.06
C LYS A 87 8.15 7.19 -13.49
N ARG A 88 8.41 8.50 -13.36
CA ARG A 88 7.50 9.55 -13.83
C ARG A 88 7.34 9.51 -15.35
N SER A 89 8.45 9.47 -16.09
CA SER A 89 8.44 9.38 -17.55
C SER A 89 7.79 8.09 -18.06
N LEU A 90 7.92 6.97 -17.33
CA LEU A 90 7.21 5.73 -17.65
C LEU A 90 5.68 5.95 -17.63
N VAL A 91 5.16 6.55 -16.57
CA VAL A 91 3.71 6.84 -16.45
C VAL A 91 3.28 7.84 -17.53
N GLU A 92 4.04 8.92 -17.74
CA GLU A 92 3.72 9.91 -18.77
C GLU A 92 3.70 9.29 -20.18
N ASN A 93 4.67 8.45 -20.52
CA ASN A 93 4.71 7.75 -21.80
C ASN A 93 3.52 6.82 -21.99
N TRP A 94 3.15 6.05 -20.95
CA TRP A 94 1.96 5.21 -20.98
C TRP A 94 0.69 6.03 -21.22
N VAL A 95 0.51 7.13 -20.48
CA VAL A 95 -0.67 7.99 -20.62
C VAL A 95 -0.79 8.62 -22.01
N TYR A 96 0.33 9.05 -22.60
CA TYR A 96 0.34 9.65 -23.94
C TYR A 96 0.44 8.62 -25.09
N GLY A 97 0.36 7.32 -24.79
CA GLY A 97 0.44 6.25 -25.80
C GLY A 97 1.77 6.18 -26.55
N LYS A 98 2.87 6.62 -25.91
CA LYS A 98 4.22 6.60 -26.49
C LYS A 98 4.95 5.33 -26.06
N ASP A 99 5.47 4.57 -27.03
CA ASP A 99 6.41 3.43 -26.88
C ASP A 99 6.39 2.79 -25.48
N PHE A 100 5.24 2.21 -25.11
CA PHE A 100 5.04 1.57 -23.83
C PHE A 100 5.15 0.05 -23.97
N GLN A 101 6.13 -0.55 -23.32
CA GLN A 101 6.25 -2.00 -23.23
C GLN A 101 5.54 -2.49 -21.98
N SER A 102 4.48 -3.28 -22.20
CA SER A 102 3.79 -3.95 -21.10
C SER A 102 4.75 -4.86 -20.36
N SER A 103 4.64 -4.87 -19.03
CA SER A 103 5.28 -5.86 -18.17
C SER A 103 4.21 -6.73 -17.53
N GLN A 104 4.45 -8.03 -17.50
CA GLN A 104 3.64 -8.95 -16.72
C GLN A 104 4.10 -8.90 -15.26
N PRO A 105 3.19 -9.08 -14.29
CA PRO A 105 3.57 -9.21 -12.89
C PRO A 105 4.48 -10.43 -12.71
N GLU A 106 5.51 -10.29 -11.86
CA GLU A 106 6.25 -11.45 -11.38
C GLU A 106 5.32 -12.38 -10.59
N GLU A 107 5.46 -13.70 -10.79
CA GLU A 107 4.81 -14.68 -9.94
C GLU A 107 5.36 -14.55 -8.51
N PHE A 108 4.46 -14.36 -7.53
CA PHE A 108 4.83 -14.30 -6.12
C PHE A 108 4.60 -15.65 -5.43
N GLU A 109 5.34 -15.91 -4.36
CA GLU A 109 5.10 -17.08 -3.52
C GLU A 109 3.71 -16.96 -2.88
N GLN A 110 2.81 -17.87 -3.26
CA GLN A 110 1.39 -17.73 -2.94
C GLN A 110 1.02 -18.36 -1.59
N ASP A 111 1.72 -19.39 -1.12
CA ASP A 111 1.25 -20.18 0.02
C ASP A 111 1.56 -19.52 1.37
N THR A 112 2.79 -19.04 1.59
CA THR A 112 3.11 -18.28 2.82
C THR A 112 2.32 -16.98 2.87
N HIS A 113 2.21 -16.28 1.74
CA HIS A 113 1.45 -15.04 1.64
C HIS A 113 -0.03 -15.25 1.95
N ARG A 114 -0.65 -16.28 1.37
CA ARG A 114 -2.05 -16.63 1.64
C ARG A 114 -2.28 -16.96 3.11
N LYS A 115 -1.42 -17.80 3.70
CA LYS A 115 -1.52 -18.19 5.13
C LYS A 115 -1.35 -16.98 6.06
N ALA A 116 -0.39 -16.11 5.79
CA ALA A 116 -0.21 -14.87 6.54
C ALA A 116 -1.44 -13.96 6.41
N ASN A 117 -2.02 -13.85 5.22
CA ASN A 117 -3.22 -13.04 5.00
C ASN A 117 -4.48 -13.61 5.69
N GLU A 118 -4.63 -14.93 5.79
CA GLU A 118 -5.72 -15.56 6.55
C GLU A 118 -5.66 -15.18 8.04
N LEU A 119 -4.46 -15.17 8.62
CA LEU A 119 -4.24 -14.67 9.98
C LEU A 119 -4.48 -13.16 10.08
N PHE A 120 -4.10 -12.39 9.06
CA PHE A 120 -4.37 -10.96 9.00
C PHE A 120 -5.86 -10.64 9.08
N VAL A 121 -6.67 -11.27 8.23
CA VAL A 121 -8.13 -11.10 8.20
C VAL A 121 -8.76 -11.55 9.52
N SER A 122 -8.31 -12.67 10.08
CA SER A 122 -8.78 -13.14 11.39
C SER A 122 -8.45 -12.14 12.50
N GLY A 123 -7.24 -11.57 12.50
CA GLY A 123 -6.82 -10.52 13.43
C GLY A 123 -7.65 -9.25 13.25
N GLN A 124 -8.00 -8.87 12.02
CA GLN A 124 -8.88 -7.74 11.79
C GLN A 124 -10.28 -7.94 12.38
N GLN A 125 -10.86 -9.12 12.28
CA GLN A 125 -12.17 -9.41 12.90
C GLN A 125 -12.13 -9.22 14.42
N LEU A 126 -11.03 -9.65 15.06
CA LEU A 126 -10.80 -9.42 16.49
C LEU A 126 -10.61 -7.93 16.79
N PHE A 127 -9.83 -7.22 15.97
CA PHE A 127 -9.60 -5.78 16.11
C PHE A 127 -10.91 -4.99 16.03
N ASN A 128 -11.77 -5.29 15.05
CA ASN A 128 -13.10 -4.71 14.89
C ASN A 128 -14.04 -5.03 16.07
N SER A 129 -13.75 -6.10 16.81
CA SER A 129 -14.46 -6.50 18.04
C SER A 129 -13.84 -5.92 19.31
N ASN A 130 -12.97 -4.89 19.19
CA ASN A 130 -12.20 -4.27 20.28
C ASN A 130 -11.25 -5.23 21.02
N LYS A 131 -10.87 -6.34 20.41
CA LYS A 131 -9.90 -7.32 20.96
C LYS A 131 -8.51 -7.09 20.39
N THR A 132 -7.99 -5.88 20.58
CA THR A 132 -6.74 -5.41 19.97
C THR A 132 -5.53 -6.30 20.30
N ASP A 133 -5.39 -6.75 21.55
CA ASP A 133 -4.28 -7.62 21.95
C ASP A 133 -4.32 -9.00 21.27
N GLU A 134 -5.52 -9.56 21.08
CA GLU A 134 -5.69 -10.83 20.38
C GLU A 134 -5.42 -10.67 18.87
N ALA A 135 -5.84 -9.55 18.28
CA ALA A 135 -5.54 -9.20 16.90
C ALA A 135 -4.03 -9.11 16.64
N ILE A 136 -3.30 -8.37 17.49
CA ILE A 136 -1.85 -8.21 17.39
C ILE A 136 -1.14 -9.57 17.50
N LYS A 137 -1.59 -10.46 18.39
CA LYS A 137 -1.04 -11.82 18.49
C LYS A 137 -1.19 -12.60 17.18
N LEU A 138 -2.32 -12.50 16.50
CA LEU A 138 -2.50 -13.15 15.19
C LEU A 138 -1.63 -12.52 14.11
N TRP A 139 -1.52 -11.19 14.08
CA TRP A 139 -0.68 -10.50 13.10
C TRP A 139 0.81 -10.77 13.31
N ARG A 140 1.28 -10.94 14.55
CA ARG A 140 2.66 -11.36 14.82
C ARG A 140 2.93 -12.77 14.28
N LYS A 141 1.99 -13.71 14.45
CA LYS A 141 2.07 -15.05 13.81
C LYS A 141 2.06 -14.95 12.29
N ALA A 142 1.31 -14.01 11.71
CA ALA A 142 1.32 -13.78 10.26
C ALA A 142 2.71 -13.36 9.76
N ILE A 143 3.42 -12.51 10.52
CA ILE A 143 4.81 -12.11 10.21
C ILE A 143 5.79 -13.27 10.42
N GLU A 144 5.56 -14.17 11.38
CA GLU A 144 6.38 -15.38 11.50
C GLU A 144 6.27 -16.28 10.26
N ILE A 145 5.10 -16.33 9.61
CA ILE A 145 4.86 -17.07 8.37
C ILE A 145 5.44 -16.35 7.15
N ASP A 146 5.24 -15.03 7.06
CA ASP A 146 5.74 -14.19 5.97
C ASP A 146 6.54 -13.00 6.53
N PRO A 147 7.83 -13.19 6.87
CA PRO A 147 8.65 -12.19 7.55
C PRO A 147 8.84 -10.88 6.77
N ASN A 148 8.74 -10.98 5.44
CA ASN A 148 8.89 -9.85 4.53
C ASN A 148 7.56 -9.10 4.30
N ASN A 149 6.49 -9.44 5.00
CA ASN A 149 5.21 -8.75 4.92
C ASN A 149 5.19 -7.43 5.72
N TYR A 150 5.79 -6.41 5.12
CA TYR A 150 5.84 -5.06 5.68
C TYR A 150 4.46 -4.41 5.83
N ILE A 151 3.45 -4.83 5.05
CA ILE A 151 2.08 -4.35 5.24
C ILE A 151 1.58 -4.72 6.63
N ILE A 152 1.60 -6.02 6.98
CA ILE A 152 1.13 -6.49 8.28
C ILE A 152 1.98 -5.90 9.42
N ARG A 153 3.30 -5.85 9.24
CA ARG A 153 4.23 -5.25 10.21
C ARG A 153 3.89 -3.81 10.53
N LYS A 154 3.63 -3.00 9.50
CA LYS A 154 3.26 -1.59 9.68
C LYS A 154 1.90 -1.41 10.37
N GLN A 155 0.93 -2.31 10.16
CA GLN A 155 -0.34 -2.24 10.89
C GLN A 155 -0.14 -2.42 12.40
N ILE A 156 0.67 -3.40 12.82
CA ILE A 156 1.02 -3.60 14.23
C ILE A 156 1.70 -2.36 14.79
N TRP A 157 2.74 -1.86 14.12
CA TRP A 157 3.48 -0.69 14.58
C TRP A 157 2.63 0.57 14.69
N ALA A 158 1.72 0.80 13.74
CA ALA A 158 0.84 1.96 13.77
C ALA A 158 -0.15 1.94 14.94
N ILE A 159 -0.55 0.74 15.38
CA ILE A 159 -1.43 0.55 16.54
C ILE A 159 -0.64 0.68 17.85
N GLU A 160 0.53 0.05 17.94
CA GLU A 160 1.36 0.08 19.16
C GLU A 160 2.07 1.42 19.37
N ASN A 161 2.34 2.16 18.30
CA ASN A 161 3.12 3.40 18.31
C ASN A 161 2.44 4.50 17.47
N PRO A 162 1.20 4.91 17.80
CA PRO A 162 0.42 5.81 16.95
C PRO A 162 1.12 7.15 16.71
N ASP A 163 1.89 7.67 17.67
CA ASP A 163 2.64 8.93 17.51
C ASP A 163 3.72 8.87 16.43
N ARG A 164 4.25 7.68 16.11
CA ARG A 164 5.25 7.49 15.03
C ARG A 164 4.62 7.54 13.64
N PHE A 165 3.31 7.44 13.56
CA PHE A 165 2.56 7.48 12.31
C PHE A 165 1.75 8.78 12.26
N TYR A 166 0.84 8.99 13.21
CA TYR A 166 -0.26 9.95 13.10
C TYR A 166 -0.05 11.28 13.85
N LYS A 167 1.17 11.59 14.32
CA LYS A 167 1.49 12.90 14.91
C LYS A 167 1.85 13.94 13.84
N ASP A 168 2.61 13.52 12.83
CA ASP A 168 3.02 14.36 11.69
C ASP A 168 3.30 13.48 10.47
N LYS A 169 4.54 13.47 9.97
CA LYS A 169 5.00 12.53 8.95
C LYS A 169 5.31 11.20 9.63
N VAL A 170 5.10 10.12 8.88
CA VAL A 170 5.53 8.78 9.29
C VAL A 170 7.04 8.80 9.59
N ASP A 171 7.40 8.31 10.77
CA ASP A 171 8.77 8.25 11.28
C ASP A 171 9.50 7.03 10.68
N TYR A 172 10.01 7.20 9.46
CA TYR A 172 10.74 6.13 8.75
C TYR A 172 12.06 5.77 9.44
N THR A 173 12.75 6.74 10.04
CA THR A 173 13.99 6.48 10.81
C THR A 173 13.72 5.53 11.99
N TRP A 174 12.60 5.70 12.68
CA TRP A 174 12.19 4.77 13.74
C TRP A 174 11.85 3.37 13.20
N GLN A 175 11.23 3.27 12.01
CA GLN A 175 10.92 1.99 11.36
C GLN A 175 12.19 1.24 10.99
N ASP A 176 13.16 1.92 10.36
CA ASP A 176 14.45 1.32 9.98
C ASP A 176 15.17 0.77 11.23
N ALA A 177 15.18 1.54 12.33
CA ALA A 177 15.75 1.11 13.59
C ALA A 177 15.01 -0.07 14.26
N GLN A 178 13.74 -0.33 13.93
CA GLN A 178 13.06 -1.56 14.37
C GLN A 178 13.47 -2.76 13.51
N LEU A 179 13.59 -2.56 12.19
CA LEU A 179 14.02 -3.61 11.26
C LEU A 179 15.44 -4.11 11.58
N GLU A 180 16.36 -3.20 11.91
CA GLU A 180 17.72 -3.53 12.36
C GLU A 180 17.73 -4.40 13.64
N LYS A 181 16.69 -4.30 14.47
CA LYS A 181 16.51 -5.10 15.69
C LYS A 181 15.76 -6.41 15.43
N GLY A 182 15.42 -6.72 14.18
CA GLY A 182 14.60 -7.86 13.80
C GLY A 182 13.15 -7.77 14.28
N ARG A 183 12.66 -6.56 14.56
CA ARG A 183 11.29 -6.28 15.07
C ARG A 183 10.37 -5.82 13.98
#